data_AF-A0A3M1C2A1-F1
#
_entry.id   AF-A0A3M1C2A1-F1
#
_cell.length_a   1.000
_cell.length_b   1.000
_cell.length_c   1.000
_cell.angle_alpha   90.00
_cell.angle_beta   90.00
_cell.angle_gamma   90.00
#
_symmetry.space_group_name_H-M   'P 1'
#
loop_
_entity.id
_entity.type
_entity.pdbx_description
1 polymer ?
#
loop_
_entity_poly.entity_id
_entity_poly.type
_entity_poly.pdbx_seq_one_letter_code
_entity_poly.pdbx_strand_id
1 'polypeptide(L)'
;MKKVFFLVVSSFLLFVGCENPDIKALQKAQQCLDQARTPQDAQACRQYVQGLTSQKAKSLSCAIETMAAGIDSSTMQSAFVDMTNTGPNGNKEAALLSHLSVGDKTTADTVFNVCNESDVPGLEYIAGLVRVATIVDTLGSGANFSADLSNCATNTSSCNPADIGETAVVLADSYCTGDNANTNVCNEINNAVANGGGDYSAIGSQLLSLLNTP
;
A
#
# COMPACT_ATOMS: atom_id res chain seq x y z
N MET A 1 -55.06 -10.11 27.09
CA MET A 1 -53.83 -9.90 26.29
C MET A 1 -53.35 -8.49 26.53
N LYS A 2 -52.25 -8.33 27.29
CA LYS A 2 -51.78 -7.04 27.82
C LYS A 2 -50.98 -6.28 26.76
N LYS A 3 -51.42 -5.06 26.44
CA LYS A 3 -50.70 -4.07 25.64
C LYS A 3 -49.57 -3.48 26.50
N VAL A 4 -48.33 -3.59 26.04
CA VAL A 4 -47.19 -2.88 26.65
C VAL A 4 -46.83 -1.71 25.74
N PHE A 5 -47.27 -0.54 26.19
CA PHE A 5 -46.78 0.77 25.78
C PHE A 5 -45.38 0.91 26.39
N PHE A 6 -44.33 1.10 25.59
CA PHE A 6 -43.04 1.57 26.09
C PHE A 6 -42.63 2.84 25.35
N LEU A 7 -42.95 3.94 26.03
CA LEU A 7 -42.39 5.28 25.86
C LEU A 7 -40.87 5.21 26.02
N VAL A 8 -40.11 5.42 24.94
CA VAL A 8 -38.71 5.82 25.04
C VAL A 8 -38.58 7.23 24.49
N VAL A 9 -38.71 8.13 25.46
CA VAL A 9 -38.18 9.48 25.58
C VAL A 9 -37.28 9.93 24.43
N SER A 10 -37.83 10.89 23.71
CA SER A 10 -37.15 11.85 22.85
C SER A 10 -36.08 12.61 23.65
N SER A 11 -34.84 12.11 23.66
CA SER A 11 -33.65 12.90 24.00
C SER A 11 -33.07 13.47 22.71
N PHE A 12 -33.75 14.52 22.23
CA PHE A 12 -33.21 15.50 21.29
C PHE A 12 -32.03 16.20 21.99
N LEU A 13 -30.87 15.54 22.00
CA LEU A 13 -29.60 16.18 22.34
C LEU A 13 -29.29 17.14 21.20
N LEU A 14 -29.45 18.42 21.52
CA LEU A 14 -28.98 19.58 20.77
C LEU A 14 -27.46 19.46 20.58
N PHE A 15 -27.01 18.72 19.57
CA PHE A 15 -25.63 18.78 19.07
C PHE A 15 -25.43 20.06 18.27
N VAL A 16 -25.41 21.20 18.96
CA VAL A 16 -25.01 22.47 18.37
C VAL A 16 -23.48 22.48 18.26
N GLY A 17 -22.98 22.03 17.11
CA GLY A 17 -21.90 22.68 16.37
C GLY A 17 -20.52 22.81 17.03
N CYS A 18 -19.86 21.70 17.39
CA CYS A 18 -18.41 21.61 17.20
C CYS A 18 -18.14 20.98 15.85
N GLU A 19 -18.48 21.70 14.78
CA GLU A 19 -18.17 21.28 13.42
C GLU A 19 -16.66 21.43 13.24
N ASN A 20 -15.92 20.36 13.56
CA ASN A 20 -14.48 20.36 13.45
C ASN A 20 -14.13 20.65 11.97
N PRO A 21 -13.40 21.74 11.66
CA PRO A 21 -13.05 22.10 10.29
C PRO A 21 -12.37 20.95 9.54
N ASP A 22 -11.66 20.08 10.27
CA ASP A 22 -11.02 18.88 9.74
C ASP A 22 -12.04 17.90 9.13
N ILE A 23 -13.22 17.74 9.74
CA ILE A 23 -14.25 16.83 9.23
C ILE A 23 -14.78 17.32 7.88
N LYS A 24 -14.99 18.63 7.71
CA LYS A 24 -15.40 19.21 6.42
C LYS A 24 -14.32 19.01 5.36
N ALA A 25 -13.06 19.26 5.73
CA ALA A 25 -11.93 19.11 4.83
C ALA A 25 -11.79 17.65 4.36
N LEU A 26 -11.90 16.69 5.28
CA LEU A 26 -11.93 15.26 4.99
C LEU A 26 -13.08 14.86 4.07
N GLN A 27 -14.30 15.37 4.31
CA GLN A 27 -15.45 15.08 3.44
C GLN A 27 -15.24 15.62 2.02
N LYS A 28 -14.69 16.84 1.89
CA LYS A 28 -14.35 17.42 0.57
C LYS A 28 -13.27 16.62 -0.14
N ALA A 29 -12.25 16.18 0.60
CA ALA A 29 -11.19 15.34 0.07
C ALA A 29 -11.74 14.00 -0.44
N GLN A 30 -12.63 13.34 0.33
CA GLN A 30 -13.29 12.10 -0.10
C GLN A 30 -14.15 12.33 -1.35
N GLN A 31 -14.99 13.36 -1.36
CA GLN A 31 -15.81 13.70 -2.53
C GLN A 31 -14.98 14.02 -3.77
N CYS A 32 -13.86 14.71 -3.59
CA CYS A 32 -12.91 14.98 -4.66
C CYS A 32 -12.34 13.68 -5.22
N LEU A 33 -11.88 12.78 -4.35
CA LEU A 33 -11.30 11.50 -4.76
C LEU A 33 -12.32 10.59 -5.45
N ASP A 34 -13.57 10.57 -4.97
CA ASP A 34 -14.69 9.82 -5.59
C ASP A 34 -15.00 10.31 -7.02
N GLN A 35 -14.70 11.58 -7.31
CA GLN A 35 -14.90 12.22 -8.62
C GLN A 35 -13.65 12.19 -9.50
N ALA A 36 -12.48 11.90 -8.94
CA ALA A 36 -11.23 11.81 -9.69
C ALA A 36 -11.31 10.69 -10.74
N ARG A 37 -10.85 10.97 -11.96
CA ARG A 37 -10.80 9.99 -13.07
C ARG A 37 -9.40 9.82 -13.63
N THR A 38 -8.49 10.73 -13.30
CA THR A 38 -7.10 10.72 -13.74
C THR A 38 -6.16 10.87 -12.55
N PRO A 39 -4.89 10.47 -12.70
CA PRO A 39 -3.86 10.73 -11.70
C PRO A 39 -3.76 12.21 -11.29
N GLN A 40 -3.95 13.13 -12.25
CA GLN A 40 -3.91 14.57 -12.01
C GLN A 40 -5.11 15.04 -11.17
N ASP A 41 -6.30 14.49 -11.39
CA ASP A 41 -7.48 14.80 -10.57
C ASP A 41 -7.28 14.35 -9.13
N ALA A 42 -6.73 13.14 -8.92
CA ALA A 42 -6.43 12.62 -7.60
C ALA A 42 -5.44 13.54 -6.87
N GLN A 43 -4.35 13.93 -7.55
CA GLN A 43 -3.35 14.83 -6.97
C GLN A 43 -3.93 16.19 -6.57
N ALA A 44 -4.89 16.72 -7.34
CA ALA A 44 -5.57 17.96 -7.00
C ALA A 44 -6.39 17.87 -5.69
N CYS A 45 -6.76 16.66 -5.23
CA CYS A 45 -7.46 16.46 -3.96
C CYS A 45 -6.56 16.63 -2.74
N ARG A 46 -5.22 16.58 -2.90
CA ARG A 46 -4.24 16.70 -1.81
C ARG A 46 -4.39 17.99 -1.01
N GLN A 47 -4.80 19.07 -1.66
CA GLN A 47 -5.02 20.38 -1.01
C GLN A 47 -6.03 20.33 0.14
N TYR A 48 -6.95 19.35 0.14
CA TYR A 48 -7.99 19.23 1.18
C TYR A 48 -7.52 18.49 2.42
N VAL A 49 -6.42 17.73 2.35
CA VAL A 49 -5.85 16.98 3.48
C VAL A 49 -4.53 17.57 3.97
N GLN A 50 -4.00 18.57 3.27
CA GLN A 50 -2.74 19.22 3.61
C GLN A 50 -2.80 19.82 5.02
N GLY A 51 -1.85 19.43 5.88
CA GLY A 51 -1.73 19.91 7.25
C GLY A 51 -2.65 19.21 8.26
N LEU A 52 -3.51 18.29 7.83
CA LEU A 52 -4.32 17.48 8.74
C LEU A 52 -3.50 16.28 9.23
N THR A 53 -3.46 16.05 10.54
CA THR A 53 -2.65 14.98 11.15
C THR A 53 -3.46 13.78 11.64
N SER A 54 -4.79 13.84 11.55
CA SER A 54 -5.66 12.73 11.95
C SER A 54 -5.37 11.48 11.11
N GLN A 55 -5.49 10.29 11.70
CA GLN A 55 -5.28 9.00 11.00
C GLN A 55 -6.11 8.91 9.70
N LYS A 56 -7.36 9.40 9.72
CA LYS A 56 -8.24 9.45 8.56
C LYS A 56 -7.70 10.37 7.45
N ALA A 57 -7.08 11.50 7.80
CA ALA A 57 -6.43 12.38 6.82
C ALA A 57 -5.23 11.69 6.17
N LYS A 58 -4.38 11.05 6.97
CA LYS A 58 -3.19 10.36 6.46
C LYS A 58 -3.56 9.16 5.58
N SER A 59 -4.57 8.38 5.98
CA SER A 59 -5.14 7.30 5.15
C SER A 59 -5.65 7.82 3.81
N LEU A 60 -6.29 8.99 3.81
CA LEU A 60 -6.79 9.63 2.59
C LEU A 60 -5.66 10.21 1.73
N SER A 61 -4.61 10.77 2.34
CA SER A 61 -3.38 11.16 1.65
C SER A 61 -2.75 9.96 0.95
N CYS A 62 -2.66 8.80 1.62
CA CYS A 62 -2.17 7.57 1.01
C CYS A 62 -3.00 7.15 -0.21
N ALA A 63 -4.33 7.17 -0.10
CA ALA A 63 -5.22 6.85 -1.22
C ALA A 63 -5.06 7.84 -2.39
N ILE A 64 -4.90 9.13 -2.09
CA ILE A 64 -4.63 10.18 -3.09
C ILE A 64 -3.33 9.91 -3.83
N GLU A 65 -2.22 9.69 -3.12
CA GLU A 65 -0.91 9.44 -3.76
C GLU A 65 -0.89 8.13 -4.54
N THR A 66 -1.57 7.09 -4.03
CA THR A 66 -1.70 5.79 -4.73
C THR A 66 -2.45 5.94 -6.05
N MET A 67 -3.58 6.67 -6.06
CA MET A 67 -4.32 6.98 -7.29
C MET A 67 -3.53 7.93 -8.21
N ALA A 68 -2.81 8.91 -7.65
CA ALA A 68 -1.94 9.81 -8.41
C ALA A 68 -0.74 9.09 -9.02
N ALA A 69 -0.35 7.93 -8.49
CA ALA A 69 0.64 7.04 -9.09
C ALA A 69 0.06 6.12 -10.17
N GLY A 70 -1.25 6.19 -10.45
CA GLY A 70 -1.93 5.38 -11.45
C GLY A 70 -2.52 4.07 -10.93
N ILE A 71 -2.48 3.83 -9.62
CA ILE A 71 -3.07 2.66 -9.01
C ILE A 71 -4.47 3.02 -8.51
N ASP A 72 -5.46 2.84 -9.38
CA ASP A 72 -6.85 3.07 -9.06
C ASP A 72 -7.60 1.76 -8.74
N SER A 73 -8.90 1.85 -8.48
CA SER A 73 -9.74 0.69 -8.19
C SER A 73 -9.78 -0.35 -9.34
N SER A 74 -9.62 0.09 -10.59
CA SER A 74 -9.62 -0.79 -11.76
C SER A 74 -8.29 -1.52 -11.92
N THR A 75 -7.17 -0.85 -11.61
CA THR A 75 -5.84 -1.47 -11.51
C THR A 75 -5.84 -2.54 -10.42
N MET A 76 -6.32 -2.21 -9.22
CA MET A 76 -6.43 -3.17 -8.12
C MET A 76 -7.34 -4.36 -8.48
N GLN A 77 -8.49 -4.09 -9.10
CA GLN A 77 -9.39 -5.15 -9.56
C GLN A 77 -8.71 -6.08 -10.57
N SER A 78 -8.00 -5.52 -11.55
CA SER A 78 -7.27 -6.30 -12.55
C SER A 78 -6.17 -7.14 -11.90
N ALA A 79 -5.43 -6.56 -10.94
CA ALA A 79 -4.42 -7.26 -10.16
C ALA A 79 -5.00 -8.48 -9.42
N PHE A 80 -6.16 -8.33 -8.77
CA PHE A 80 -6.85 -9.44 -8.10
C PHE A 80 -7.34 -10.50 -9.08
N VAL A 81 -7.92 -10.09 -10.22
CA VAL A 81 -8.40 -11.03 -11.25
C VAL A 81 -7.23 -11.86 -11.79
N ASP A 82 -6.10 -11.24 -12.11
CA ASP A 82 -4.93 -11.95 -12.65
C ASP A 82 -4.27 -12.87 -11.62
N MET A 83 -4.27 -12.47 -10.34
CA MET A 83 -3.85 -13.33 -9.23
C MET A 83 -4.72 -14.60 -9.12
N THR A 84 -6.01 -14.54 -9.49
CA THR A 84 -6.92 -15.70 -9.47
C THR A 84 -6.85 -16.59 -10.70
N ASN A 85 -6.58 -16.02 -11.88
CA ASN A 85 -6.71 -16.70 -13.18
C ASN A 85 -5.43 -17.38 -13.68
N THR A 86 -4.38 -17.50 -12.85
CA THR A 86 -2.96 -17.78 -13.17
C THR A 86 -2.25 -16.58 -13.81
N GLY A 87 -1.29 -16.01 -13.07
CA GLY A 87 -0.45 -14.92 -13.55
C GLY A 87 0.47 -15.30 -14.70
N PRO A 88 1.30 -14.36 -15.20
CA PRO A 88 2.35 -14.66 -16.16
C PRO A 88 3.18 -15.85 -15.69
N ASN A 89 3.27 -16.90 -16.50
CA ASN A 89 3.99 -18.15 -16.19
C ASN A 89 3.50 -18.92 -14.95
N GLY A 90 2.27 -18.65 -14.47
CA GLY A 90 1.70 -19.29 -13.29
C GLY A 90 2.11 -18.67 -11.95
N ASN A 91 2.92 -17.61 -11.94
CA ASN A 91 3.32 -16.91 -10.73
C ASN A 91 2.30 -15.80 -10.40
N LYS A 92 1.51 -15.99 -9.35
CA LYS A 92 0.38 -15.12 -8.99
C LYS A 92 0.87 -13.82 -8.37
N GLU A 93 1.97 -13.90 -7.64
CA GLU A 93 2.64 -12.81 -6.96
C GLU A 93 3.26 -11.85 -7.99
N ALA A 94 3.91 -12.39 -9.02
CA ALA A 94 4.41 -11.62 -10.16
C ALA A 94 3.27 -10.92 -10.93
N ALA A 95 2.12 -11.58 -11.07
CA ALA A 95 0.92 -10.96 -11.65
C ALA A 95 0.47 -9.75 -10.82
N LEU A 96 0.30 -9.93 -9.52
CA LEU A 96 -0.10 -8.86 -8.60
C LEU A 96 0.89 -7.69 -8.68
N LEU A 97 2.18 -7.96 -8.52
CA LEU A 97 3.21 -6.93 -8.50
C LEU A 97 3.31 -6.19 -9.85
N SER A 98 3.08 -6.86 -10.98
CA SER A 98 3.10 -6.20 -12.29
C SER A 98 2.03 -5.13 -12.48
N HIS A 99 0.93 -5.19 -11.72
CA HIS A 99 -0.11 -4.14 -11.70
C HIS A 99 0.18 -3.05 -10.69
N LEU A 100 1.06 -3.30 -9.72
CA LEU A 100 1.40 -2.37 -8.65
C LEU A 100 2.66 -1.56 -8.95
N SER A 101 3.44 -1.92 -9.97
CA SER A 101 4.57 -1.10 -10.37
C SER A 101 4.08 0.24 -10.92
N VAL A 102 4.82 1.28 -10.60
CA VAL A 102 4.54 2.65 -11.02
C VAL A 102 5.76 3.19 -11.77
N GLY A 103 5.55 4.21 -12.61
CA GLY A 103 6.49 4.58 -13.67
C GLY A 103 7.95 4.82 -13.23
N ASP A 104 8.19 5.25 -11.99
CA ASP A 104 9.55 5.42 -11.47
C ASP A 104 9.62 5.25 -9.95
N LYS A 105 10.85 5.02 -9.47
CA LYS A 105 11.15 4.82 -8.05
C LYS A 105 10.75 6.02 -7.18
N THR A 106 10.90 7.26 -7.65
CA THR A 106 10.56 8.46 -6.87
C THR A 106 9.06 8.50 -6.58
N THR A 107 8.24 8.16 -7.57
CA THR A 107 6.79 8.02 -7.41
C THR A 107 6.47 6.93 -6.41
N ALA A 108 7.13 5.76 -6.50
CA ALA A 108 6.92 4.65 -5.58
C ALA A 108 7.35 4.99 -4.13
N ASP A 109 8.49 5.66 -3.95
CA ASP A 109 8.98 6.16 -2.65
C ASP A 109 7.98 7.16 -2.05
N THR A 110 7.36 8.01 -2.87
CA THR A 110 6.35 8.98 -2.42
C THR A 110 5.12 8.27 -1.87
N VAL A 111 4.58 7.29 -2.62
CA VAL A 111 3.45 6.46 -2.18
C VAL A 111 3.82 5.74 -0.88
N PHE A 112 4.99 5.10 -0.84
CA PHE A 112 5.48 4.39 0.33
C PHE A 112 5.54 5.28 1.58
N ASN A 113 6.18 6.43 1.49
CA ASN A 113 6.36 7.33 2.63
C ASN A 113 5.02 7.86 3.15
N VAL A 114 4.13 8.30 2.26
CA VAL A 114 2.83 8.85 2.66
C VAL A 114 1.91 7.77 3.26
N CYS A 115 1.94 6.56 2.72
CA CYS A 115 1.17 5.45 3.26
C CYS A 115 1.74 4.90 4.57
N ASN A 116 3.06 4.93 4.75
CA ASN A 116 3.70 4.57 6.02
C ASN A 116 3.35 5.53 7.16
N GLU A 117 2.99 6.78 6.86
CA GLU A 117 2.49 7.69 7.87
C GLU A 117 1.06 7.37 8.32
N SER A 118 0.29 6.57 7.55
CA SER A 118 -1.14 6.38 7.77
C SER A 118 -1.49 5.65 9.06
N ASP A 119 -0.55 4.91 9.65
CA ASP A 119 -0.77 4.03 10.81
C ASP A 119 -1.88 2.99 10.54
N VAL A 120 -2.04 2.59 9.27
CA VAL A 120 -3.01 1.57 8.82
C VAL A 120 -2.23 0.45 8.16
N PRO A 121 -2.02 -0.69 8.85
CA PRO A 121 -1.12 -1.76 8.39
C PRO A 121 -1.40 -2.25 6.96
N GLY A 122 -2.67 -2.31 6.56
CA GLY A 122 -3.03 -2.71 5.19
C GLY A 122 -2.54 -1.74 4.11
N LEU A 123 -2.56 -0.43 4.38
CA LEU A 123 -2.07 0.59 3.45
C LEU A 123 -0.54 0.59 3.38
N GLU A 124 0.12 0.40 4.52
CA GLU A 124 1.58 0.28 4.63
C GLU A 124 2.10 -0.91 3.83
N TYR A 125 1.44 -2.07 3.99
CA TYR A 125 1.75 -3.27 3.25
C TYR A 125 1.59 -3.07 1.74
N ILE A 126 0.44 -2.55 1.28
CA ILE A 126 0.20 -2.29 -0.14
C ILE A 126 1.26 -1.33 -0.70
N ALA A 127 1.59 -0.26 0.01
CA ALA A 127 2.57 0.70 -0.44
C ALA A 127 3.99 0.10 -0.49
N GLY A 128 4.32 -0.81 0.44
CA GLY A 128 5.53 -1.61 0.37
C GLY A 128 5.58 -2.50 -0.88
N LEU A 129 4.46 -3.14 -1.23
CA LEU A 129 4.34 -3.91 -2.47
C LEU A 129 4.53 -3.03 -3.72
N VAL A 130 3.95 -1.82 -3.75
CA VAL A 130 4.14 -0.85 -4.84
C VAL A 130 5.61 -0.50 -4.99
N ARG A 131 6.30 -0.21 -3.88
CA ARG A 131 7.74 0.11 -3.90
C ARG A 131 8.57 -1.04 -4.43
N VAL A 132 8.36 -2.26 -3.93
CA VAL A 132 9.07 -3.46 -4.39
C VAL A 132 8.77 -3.76 -5.85
N ALA A 133 7.50 -3.69 -6.27
CA ALA A 133 7.08 -3.89 -7.64
C ALA A 133 7.80 -2.93 -8.60
N THR A 134 7.83 -1.64 -8.28
CA THR A 134 8.54 -0.65 -9.08
C THR A 134 10.03 -0.90 -9.14
N ILE A 135 10.67 -1.26 -8.02
CA ILE A 135 12.10 -1.59 -8.01
C ILE A 135 12.37 -2.75 -8.97
N VAL A 136 11.56 -3.80 -8.97
CA VAL A 136 11.70 -4.95 -9.89
C VAL A 136 11.43 -4.53 -11.35
N ASP A 137 10.39 -3.73 -11.60
CA ASP A 137 9.99 -3.31 -12.95
C ASP A 137 11.00 -2.39 -13.62
N THR A 138 11.68 -1.50 -12.87
CA THR A 138 12.69 -0.57 -13.41
C THR A 138 13.92 -1.23 -14.04
N LEU A 139 14.00 -2.56 -13.99
CA LEU A 139 15.13 -3.38 -14.42
C LEU A 139 14.84 -4.14 -15.70
N GLY A 140 13.55 -4.38 -15.95
CA GLY A 140 13.05 -4.93 -17.18
C GLY A 140 12.86 -3.86 -18.23
N SER A 141 12.65 -4.29 -19.47
CA SER A 141 12.03 -3.45 -20.50
C SER A 141 10.51 -3.30 -20.32
N GLY A 142 9.97 -3.64 -19.13
CA GLY A 142 8.53 -3.70 -18.81
C GLY A 142 7.77 -4.83 -19.52
N ALA A 143 8.47 -5.76 -20.18
CA ALA A 143 7.84 -6.75 -21.06
C ALA A 143 7.49 -8.08 -20.35
N ASN A 144 8.17 -8.42 -19.24
CA ASN A 144 7.93 -9.69 -18.55
C ASN A 144 8.38 -9.62 -17.07
N PHE A 145 7.50 -9.09 -16.21
CA PHE A 145 7.74 -8.95 -14.78
C PHE A 145 8.19 -10.27 -14.10
N SER A 146 7.66 -11.42 -14.54
CA SER A 146 8.06 -12.72 -14.00
C SER A 146 9.52 -13.07 -14.33
N ALA A 147 10.00 -12.71 -15.53
CA ALA A 147 11.41 -12.86 -15.87
C ALA A 147 12.29 -11.87 -15.12
N ASP A 148 11.83 -10.62 -14.96
CA ASP A 148 12.55 -9.59 -14.21
C ASP A 148 12.69 -9.97 -12.74
N LEU A 149 11.62 -10.51 -12.13
CA LEU A 149 11.65 -11.04 -10.77
C LEU A 149 12.63 -12.22 -10.62
N SER A 150 12.60 -13.15 -11.58
CA SER A 150 13.55 -14.28 -11.60
C SER A 150 14.99 -13.81 -11.79
N ASN A 151 15.22 -12.77 -12.60
CA ASN A 151 16.52 -12.15 -12.78
C ASN A 151 16.98 -11.50 -11.47
N CYS A 152 16.08 -10.86 -10.72
CA CYS A 152 16.41 -10.30 -9.42
C CYS A 152 16.84 -11.32 -8.39
N ALA A 153 16.16 -12.45 -8.38
CA ALA A 153 16.48 -13.50 -7.44
C ALA A 153 17.75 -14.29 -7.80
N THR A 154 18.26 -14.17 -9.05
CA THR A 154 19.50 -14.85 -9.49
C THR A 154 20.69 -13.92 -9.68
N ASN A 155 20.45 -12.63 -9.94
CA ASN A 155 21.46 -11.58 -10.11
C ASN A 155 21.09 -10.38 -9.23
N THR A 156 21.38 -10.47 -7.94
CA THR A 156 21.02 -9.43 -6.98
C THR A 156 21.64 -8.07 -7.31
N SER A 157 22.77 -8.03 -8.03
CA SER A 157 23.40 -6.80 -8.51
C SER A 157 22.51 -5.97 -9.45
N SER A 158 21.55 -6.57 -10.15
CA SER A 158 20.65 -5.83 -11.02
C SER A 158 19.47 -5.22 -10.29
N CYS A 159 19.12 -5.62 -9.06
CA CYS A 159 17.81 -5.29 -8.47
C CYS A 159 17.80 -4.40 -7.24
N ASN A 160 18.86 -3.62 -7.08
CA ASN A 160 19.11 -2.76 -5.92
C ASN A 160 18.55 -3.35 -4.61
N PRO A 161 19.06 -4.51 -4.16
CA PRO A 161 18.51 -5.22 -3.01
C PRO A 161 18.53 -4.37 -1.74
N ALA A 162 19.35 -3.32 -1.68
CA ALA A 162 19.32 -2.34 -0.62
C ALA A 162 17.95 -1.65 -0.49
N ASP A 163 17.31 -1.25 -1.59
CA ASP A 163 16.00 -0.58 -1.52
C ASP A 163 14.89 -1.54 -1.09
N ILE A 164 14.96 -2.80 -1.54
CA ILE A 164 14.02 -3.86 -1.11
C ILE A 164 14.23 -4.15 0.38
N GLY A 165 15.48 -4.24 0.84
CA GLY A 165 15.80 -4.45 2.25
C GLY A 165 15.40 -3.29 3.14
N GLU A 166 15.56 -2.04 2.69
CA GLU A 166 15.06 -0.86 3.39
C GLU A 166 13.53 -0.91 3.52
N THR A 167 12.83 -1.23 2.43
CA THR A 167 11.36 -1.41 2.44
C THR A 167 10.95 -2.48 3.45
N ALA A 168 11.66 -3.60 3.48
CA ALA A 168 11.37 -4.70 4.37
C ALA A 168 11.59 -4.36 5.85
N VAL A 169 12.63 -3.59 6.18
CA VAL A 169 12.86 -3.12 7.56
C VAL A 169 11.71 -2.22 8.01
N VAL A 170 11.25 -1.32 7.15
CA VAL A 170 10.11 -0.46 7.48
C VAL A 170 8.84 -1.31 7.66
N LEU A 171 8.55 -2.27 6.77
CA LEU A 171 7.40 -3.17 6.92
C LEU A 171 7.48 -4.07 8.17
N ALA A 172 8.68 -4.48 8.57
CA ALA A 172 8.89 -5.23 9.81
C ALA A 172 8.44 -4.40 11.03
N ASP A 173 8.75 -3.11 11.02
CA ASP A 173 8.44 -2.20 12.13
C ASP A 173 6.97 -1.71 12.10
N SER A 174 6.42 -1.40 10.93
CA SER A 174 5.07 -0.80 10.80
C SER A 174 3.99 -1.86 10.60
N TYR A 175 4.08 -2.65 9.53
CA TYR A 175 3.07 -3.67 9.22
C TYR A 175 3.10 -4.84 10.21
N CYS A 176 4.28 -5.41 10.47
CA CYS A 176 4.40 -6.67 11.21
C CYS A 176 4.23 -6.57 12.73
N THR A 177 4.16 -5.35 13.26
CA THR A 177 3.79 -5.09 14.66
C THR A 177 2.28 -4.88 14.83
N GLY A 178 1.51 -4.78 13.73
CA GLY A 178 0.07 -4.53 13.76
C GLY A 178 -0.80 -5.77 14.00
N ASP A 179 -1.97 -5.56 14.60
CA ASP A 179 -2.90 -6.64 15.04
C ASP A 179 -3.45 -7.53 13.90
N ASN A 180 -3.38 -7.08 12.65
CA ASN A 180 -3.93 -7.80 11.48
C ASN A 180 -2.84 -8.20 10.46
N ALA A 181 -1.59 -8.23 10.89
CA ALA A 181 -0.49 -8.63 10.02
C ALA A 181 -0.57 -10.13 9.69
N ASN A 182 -0.22 -10.49 8.46
CA ASN A 182 -0.13 -11.88 8.06
C ASN A 182 1.12 -12.50 8.70
N THR A 183 0.93 -13.44 9.63
CA THR A 183 2.04 -14.06 10.39
C THR A 183 3.09 -14.72 9.50
N ASN A 184 2.72 -15.32 8.37
CA ASN A 184 3.68 -15.97 7.49
C ASN A 184 4.55 -14.93 6.77
N VAL A 185 3.93 -13.92 6.17
CA VAL A 185 4.64 -12.79 5.54
C VAL A 185 5.57 -12.12 6.54
N CYS A 186 5.09 -11.90 7.77
CA CYS A 186 5.91 -11.27 8.81
C CYS A 186 7.04 -12.15 9.32
N ASN A 187 6.86 -13.47 9.40
CA ASN A 187 7.96 -14.36 9.70
C ASN A 187 9.04 -14.30 8.62
N GLU A 188 8.66 -14.28 7.34
CA GLU A 188 9.60 -14.16 6.22
C GLU A 188 10.37 -12.84 6.25
N ILE A 189 9.66 -11.71 6.42
CA ILE A 189 10.26 -10.38 6.54
C ILE A 189 11.19 -10.32 7.76
N ASN A 190 10.72 -10.69 8.94
CA ASN A 190 11.50 -10.62 10.17
C ASN A 190 12.72 -11.54 10.15
N ASN A 191 12.61 -12.72 9.55
CA ASN A 191 13.75 -13.61 9.37
C ASN A 191 14.80 -13.00 8.44
N ALA A 192 14.37 -12.42 7.31
CA ALA A 192 15.28 -11.74 6.39
C ALA A 192 15.99 -10.55 7.07
N VAL A 193 15.24 -9.74 7.83
CA VAL A 193 15.78 -8.60 8.61
C VAL A 193 16.80 -9.09 9.66
N ALA A 194 16.44 -10.10 10.44
CA ALA A 194 17.31 -10.65 11.48
C ALA A 194 18.61 -11.24 10.91
N ASN A 195 18.50 -12.04 9.84
CA ASN A 195 19.65 -12.67 9.20
C ASN A 195 20.54 -11.65 8.44
N GLY A 196 19.95 -10.58 7.92
CA GLY A 196 20.70 -9.52 7.24
C GLY A 196 21.51 -8.63 8.19
N GLY A 197 21.24 -8.66 9.49
CA GLY A 197 22.07 -8.01 10.50
C GLY A 197 22.21 -6.49 10.32
N GLY A 198 21.18 -5.84 9.76
CA GLY A 198 21.18 -4.41 9.45
C GLY A 198 21.77 -4.02 8.08
N ASP A 199 22.28 -4.98 7.30
CA ASP A 199 22.67 -4.74 5.91
C ASP A 199 21.44 -4.87 4.99
N TYR A 200 20.90 -3.74 4.52
CA TYR A 200 19.75 -3.75 3.62
C TYR A 200 19.97 -4.56 2.35
N SER A 201 21.19 -4.61 1.79
CA SER A 201 21.46 -5.43 0.60
C SER A 201 21.35 -6.92 0.91
N ALA A 202 21.81 -7.34 2.09
CA ALA A 202 21.67 -8.72 2.54
C ALA A 202 20.20 -9.09 2.83
N ILE A 203 19.43 -8.17 3.42
CA ILE A 203 17.99 -8.34 3.69
C ILE A 203 17.22 -8.50 2.37
N GLY A 204 17.40 -7.58 1.42
CA GLY A 204 16.70 -7.65 0.15
C GLY A 204 17.07 -8.89 -0.68
N SER A 205 18.34 -9.29 -0.64
CA SER A 205 18.80 -10.52 -1.31
C SER A 205 18.11 -11.78 -0.76
N GLN A 206 17.89 -11.85 0.55
CA GLN A 206 17.15 -12.96 1.16
C GLN A 206 15.68 -12.97 0.74
N LEU A 207 15.02 -11.81 0.75
CA LEU A 207 13.62 -11.71 0.32
C LEU A 207 13.44 -12.10 -1.15
N LEU A 208 14.33 -11.64 -2.02
CA LEU A 208 14.33 -12.03 -3.42
C LEU A 208 14.52 -13.55 -3.59
N SER A 209 15.34 -14.19 -2.75
CA SER A 209 15.52 -15.64 -2.81
C SER A 209 14.26 -16.45 -2.45
N LEU A 210 13.39 -15.92 -1.57
CA LEU A 210 12.10 -16.55 -1.23
C LEU A 210 11.12 -16.55 -2.41
N LEU A 211 11.24 -15.58 -3.31
CA LEU A 211 10.39 -15.50 -4.51
C LEU A 211 10.79 -16.52 -5.59
N ASN A 212 11.96 -17.16 -5.44
CA ASN A 212 12.46 -18.22 -6.31
C ASN A 212 12.19 -19.64 -5.79
N THR A 213 11.68 -19.78 -4.57
CA THR A 213 11.28 -21.10 -4.03
C THR A 213 9.86 -21.44 -4.49
N PRO A 214 9.68 -22.53 -5.27
CA PRO A 214 8.37 -22.95 -5.80
C PRO A 214 7.42 -23.48 -4.72
#